data_AF-A0A378AXU3-F1
#
_entry.id   AF-A0A378AXU3-F1
#
_cell.length_a   1.000
_cell.length_b   1.000
_cell.length_c   1.000
_cell.angle_alpha   90.00
_cell.angle_beta   90.00
_cell.angle_gamma   90.00
#
_symmetry.space_group_name_H-M   'P 1'
#
loop_
_entity.id
_entity.type
_entity.pdbx_description
1 polymer ?
#
loop_
_entity_poly.entity_id
_entity_poly.type
_entity_poly.pdbx_seq_one_letter_code
_entity_poly.pdbx_strand_id
1 'polypeptide(L)'
;MAAVHSLLTQAVSQMESLSQAASAAKAQLLQYEQQQALMEEKLLALKQAVLLMSAPEGIALASGSHLQAVASENIYMTAGQNVELGAKKNITLAASEKISIFTETEGIEAIVAKGDLISQAQSGNIEVIAKQNISLTSTTEGMTFTAAKTLTFTCAGGAYIRLSGGNIELGCPGDIMMKQSKLLYSGPASMQSNIPELPDSGPQSMSFMLLDALGNAAPSTMKVSLLIVNQKNKYGVLLLMMESQVVLNRLKVKIFMQ
;
A
#
# COMPACT_ATOMS: atom_id res chain seq x y z
N MET A 1 -33.42 -22.73 18.10
CA MET A 1 -33.40 -21.85 16.89
C MET A 1 -33.59 -20.37 17.23
N ALA A 2 -34.56 -19.98 18.08
CA ALA A 2 -34.79 -18.57 18.42
C ALA A 2 -33.54 -17.81 18.93
N ALA A 3 -32.77 -18.42 19.84
CA ALA A 3 -31.54 -17.78 20.36
C ALA A 3 -30.47 -17.54 19.28
N VAL A 4 -30.30 -18.50 18.35
CA VAL A 4 -29.33 -18.37 17.25
C VAL A 4 -29.75 -17.29 16.26
N HIS A 5 -31.05 -17.24 15.96
CA HIS A 5 -31.63 -16.20 15.12
C HIS A 5 -31.40 -14.81 15.73
N SER A 6 -31.62 -14.65 17.05
CA SER A 6 -31.38 -13.39 17.75
C SER A 6 -29.92 -12.95 17.64
N LEU A 7 -28.97 -13.87 17.83
CA LEU A 7 -27.53 -13.57 17.74
C LEU A 7 -27.11 -13.18 16.32
N LEU A 8 -27.60 -13.88 15.30
CA LEU A 8 -27.29 -13.57 13.90
C LEU A 8 -27.89 -12.21 13.49
N THR A 9 -29.14 -11.94 13.85
CA THR A 9 -29.78 -10.64 13.58
C THR A 9 -29.04 -9.49 14.26
N GLN A 10 -28.59 -9.69 15.51
CA GLN A 10 -27.79 -8.69 16.22
C GLN A 10 -26.43 -8.43 15.53
N ALA A 11 -25.72 -9.49 15.12
CA ALA A 11 -24.45 -9.36 14.43
C ALA A 11 -24.58 -8.61 13.09
N VAL A 12 -25.64 -8.90 12.34
CA VAL A 12 -25.98 -8.21 11.09
C VAL A 12 -26.28 -6.73 11.35
N SER A 13 -27.15 -6.41 12.31
CA SER A 13 -27.46 -5.02 12.68
C SER A 13 -26.22 -4.22 13.13
N GLN A 14 -25.30 -4.84 13.87
CA GLN A 14 -24.03 -4.21 14.27
C GLN A 14 -23.13 -3.92 13.07
N MET A 15 -23.01 -4.85 12.12
CA MET A 15 -22.25 -4.62 10.89
C MET A 15 -22.88 -3.53 10.02
N GLU A 16 -24.22 -3.45 9.99
CA GLU A 16 -24.93 -2.40 9.26
C GLU A 16 -24.58 -1.00 9.81
N SER A 17 -24.67 -0.81 11.13
CA SER A 17 -24.35 0.48 11.75
C SER A 17 -22.90 0.88 11.54
N LEU A 18 -21.97 -0.07 11.67
CA LEU A 18 -20.54 0.16 11.42
C LEU A 18 -20.27 0.49 9.95
N SER A 19 -20.95 -0.17 9.01
CA SER A 19 -20.83 0.11 7.58
C SER A 19 -21.33 1.52 7.24
N GLN A 20 -22.45 1.94 7.84
CA GLN A 20 -22.97 3.31 7.67
C GLN A 20 -21.99 4.36 8.24
N ALA A 21 -21.41 4.12 9.42
CA ALA A 21 -20.40 4.99 10.01
C ALA A 21 -19.13 5.08 9.15
N ALA A 22 -18.65 3.94 8.64
CA ALA A 22 -17.52 3.86 7.72
C ALA A 22 -17.79 4.63 6.42
N SER A 23 -19.00 4.49 5.86
CA SER A 23 -19.44 5.21 4.66
C SER A 23 -19.43 6.72 4.85
N ALA A 24 -19.94 7.21 5.99
CA ALA A 24 -19.94 8.63 6.32
C ALA A 24 -18.51 9.19 6.43
N ALA A 25 -17.56 8.36 6.85
CA ALA A 25 -16.12 8.67 6.92
C ALA A 25 -15.37 8.45 5.59
N LYS A 26 -16.07 8.14 4.49
CA LYS A 26 -15.48 7.79 3.17
C LYS A 26 -14.56 6.54 3.20
N ALA A 27 -14.67 5.71 4.23
CA ALA A 27 -14.07 4.38 4.23
C ALA A 27 -14.91 3.43 3.34
N GLN A 28 -14.31 2.32 2.91
CA GLN A 28 -15.01 1.39 2.03
C GLN A 28 -16.11 0.65 2.78
N LEU A 29 -17.26 0.52 2.14
CA LEU A 29 -18.43 -0.19 2.64
C LEU A 29 -18.12 -1.68 2.84
N LEU A 30 -18.55 -2.21 3.98
CA LEU A 30 -18.66 -3.66 4.18
C LEU A 30 -19.79 -4.18 3.28
N GLN A 31 -19.60 -5.35 2.66
CA GLN A 31 -20.59 -6.01 1.78
C GLN A 31 -21.74 -6.62 2.59
N TYR A 32 -22.51 -5.76 3.26
CA TYR A 32 -23.60 -6.12 4.16
C TYR A 32 -24.74 -6.87 3.44
N GLU A 33 -25.05 -6.47 2.20
CA GLU A 33 -26.13 -7.09 1.40
C GLU A 33 -25.89 -8.59 1.17
N GLN A 34 -24.63 -8.98 0.92
CA GLN A 34 -24.26 -10.40 0.73
C GLN A 34 -24.34 -11.19 2.03
N GLN A 35 -24.00 -10.57 3.17
CA GLN A 35 -24.14 -11.18 4.49
C GLN A 35 -25.62 -11.38 4.86
N GLN A 36 -26.47 -10.39 4.55
CA GLN A 36 -27.91 -10.48 4.80
C GLN A 36 -28.54 -11.58 3.93
N ALA A 37 -28.18 -11.66 2.64
CA ALA A 37 -28.64 -12.72 1.75
C ALA A 37 -28.23 -14.11 2.25
N LEU A 38 -26.99 -14.29 2.71
CA LEU A 38 -26.54 -15.53 3.35
C LEU A 38 -27.43 -15.90 4.55
N MET A 39 -27.75 -14.93 5.41
CA MET A 39 -28.57 -15.16 6.59
C MET A 39 -30.00 -15.57 6.21
N GLU A 40 -30.69 -14.78 5.40
CA GLU A 40 -32.11 -14.97 5.07
C GLU A 40 -32.37 -16.19 4.17
N GLU A 41 -31.52 -16.42 3.16
CA GLU A 41 -31.77 -17.45 2.15
C GLU A 41 -31.26 -18.82 2.58
N LYS A 42 -30.12 -18.87 3.30
CA LYS A 42 -29.40 -20.13 3.55
C LYS A 42 -29.43 -20.56 5.02
N LEU A 43 -29.18 -19.65 5.96
CA LEU A 43 -28.97 -20.01 7.37
C LEU A 43 -30.25 -20.10 8.21
N LEU A 44 -31.18 -19.14 8.09
CA LEU A 44 -32.34 -19.04 9.00
C LEU A 44 -33.35 -20.18 8.88
N ALA A 45 -33.43 -20.82 7.72
CA ALA A 45 -34.33 -21.94 7.47
C ALA A 45 -33.59 -23.24 7.07
N LEU A 46 -32.25 -23.26 7.16
CA LEU A 46 -31.39 -24.38 6.74
C LEU A 46 -31.80 -24.94 5.36
N LYS A 47 -32.15 -24.04 4.42
CA LYS A 47 -32.72 -24.41 3.10
C LYS A 47 -31.69 -25.02 2.16
N GLN A 48 -30.43 -25.06 2.57
CA GLN A 48 -29.30 -25.65 1.84
C GLN A 48 -28.48 -26.52 2.81
N ALA A 49 -27.51 -27.26 2.28
CA ALA A 49 -26.57 -28.06 3.08
C ALA A 49 -25.59 -27.14 3.85
N VAL A 50 -26.08 -26.50 4.91
CA VAL A 50 -25.34 -25.55 5.74
C VAL A 50 -25.14 -26.10 7.15
N LEU A 51 -24.04 -25.72 7.78
CA LEU A 51 -23.77 -25.98 9.19
C LEU A 51 -24.00 -24.69 9.98
N LEU A 52 -24.92 -24.73 10.95
CA LEU A 52 -25.14 -23.65 11.90
C LEU A 52 -24.83 -24.14 13.32
N MET A 53 -23.77 -23.62 13.91
CA MET A 53 -23.37 -23.91 15.29
C MET A 53 -23.74 -22.75 16.20
N SER A 54 -24.37 -23.05 17.33
CA SER A 54 -24.64 -22.05 18.38
C SER A 54 -24.58 -22.70 19.75
N ALA A 55 -23.86 -22.05 20.65
CA ALA A 55 -23.76 -22.40 22.05
C ALA A 55 -23.79 -21.09 22.84
N PRO A 56 -24.86 -20.79 23.59
CA PRO A 56 -25.00 -19.54 24.35
C PRO A 56 -23.84 -19.28 25.32
N GLU A 57 -23.24 -20.35 25.85
CA GLU A 57 -22.10 -20.31 26.77
C GLU A 57 -20.74 -20.40 26.06
N GLY A 58 -20.70 -20.37 24.72
CA GLY A 58 -19.48 -20.27 23.92
C GLY A 58 -19.10 -21.50 23.08
N ILE A 59 -18.20 -21.27 22.12
CA ILE A 59 -17.64 -22.28 21.20
C ILE A 59 -16.12 -22.18 21.26
N ALA A 60 -15.43 -23.32 21.41
CA ALA A 60 -13.97 -23.40 21.33
C ALA A 60 -13.55 -24.28 20.14
N LEU A 61 -12.61 -23.80 19.33
CA LEU A 61 -11.99 -24.54 18.23
C LEU A 61 -10.48 -24.65 18.52
N ALA A 62 -9.95 -25.87 18.60
CA ALA A 62 -8.56 -26.12 18.93
C ALA A 62 -7.94 -27.19 18.02
N SER A 63 -6.66 -27.03 17.71
CA SER A 63 -5.87 -27.98 16.91
C SER A 63 -4.45 -28.04 17.45
N GLY A 64 -3.85 -29.23 17.51
CA GLY A 64 -2.44 -29.40 17.91
C GLY A 64 -1.43 -29.07 16.80
N SER A 65 -1.91 -28.77 15.58
CA SER A 65 -1.08 -28.48 14.41
C SER A 65 -1.60 -27.26 13.65
N HIS A 66 -2.57 -27.43 12.75
CA HIS A 66 -3.10 -26.35 11.91
C HIS A 66 -4.61 -26.19 12.06
N LEU A 67 -5.09 -24.95 11.96
CA LEU A 67 -6.51 -24.59 11.85
C LEU A 67 -6.65 -23.70 10.61
N GLN A 68 -7.52 -24.07 9.68
CA GLN A 68 -7.73 -23.36 8.43
C GLN A 68 -9.22 -23.06 8.24
N ALA A 69 -9.54 -21.81 7.88
CA ALA A 69 -10.87 -21.39 7.45
C ALA A 69 -10.77 -20.91 5.99
N VAL A 70 -11.59 -21.46 5.11
CA VAL A 70 -11.60 -21.13 3.67
C VAL A 70 -13.05 -20.95 3.22
N ALA A 71 -13.30 -19.90 2.46
CA ALA A 71 -14.55 -19.66 1.74
C ALA A 71 -14.23 -19.24 0.30
N SER A 72 -15.05 -19.66 -0.67
CA SER A 72 -14.91 -19.24 -2.07
C SER A 72 -15.38 -17.80 -2.32
N GLU A 73 -16.20 -17.28 -1.41
CA GLU A 73 -16.70 -15.91 -1.40
C GLU A 73 -16.09 -15.17 -0.21
N ASN A 74 -16.85 -14.97 0.87
CA ASN A 74 -16.45 -14.13 1.99
C ASN A 74 -16.32 -14.90 3.31
N ILE A 75 -15.42 -14.44 4.17
CA ILE A 75 -15.37 -14.80 5.59
C ILE A 75 -15.79 -13.57 6.40
N TYR A 76 -16.82 -13.73 7.23
CA TYR A 76 -17.31 -12.69 8.13
C TYR A 76 -16.96 -13.04 9.59
N MET A 77 -16.39 -12.09 10.32
CA MET A 77 -16.11 -12.21 11.76
C MET A 77 -16.72 -11.01 12.48
N THR A 78 -17.67 -11.27 13.38
CA THR A 78 -18.36 -10.23 14.16
C THR A 78 -18.32 -10.60 15.63
N ALA A 79 -18.00 -9.62 16.46
CA ALA A 79 -18.13 -9.72 17.91
C ALA A 79 -18.95 -8.52 18.39
N GLY A 80 -19.80 -8.73 19.40
CA GLY A 80 -20.53 -7.62 20.03
C GLY A 80 -19.65 -6.73 20.92
N GLN A 81 -18.39 -7.11 21.13
CA GLN A 81 -17.40 -6.37 21.92
C GLN A 81 -16.07 -6.31 21.16
N ASN A 82 -15.15 -7.25 21.42
CA ASN A 82 -13.79 -7.22 20.89
C ASN A 82 -13.50 -8.39 19.94
N VAL A 83 -12.69 -8.14 18.92
CA VAL A 83 -12.01 -9.18 18.14
C VAL A 83 -10.52 -9.09 18.44
N GLU A 84 -9.97 -10.13 19.06
CA GLU A 84 -8.56 -10.20 19.44
C GLU A 84 -7.81 -11.21 18.56
N LEU A 85 -6.76 -10.76 17.88
CA LEU A 85 -5.90 -11.59 17.04
C LEU A 85 -4.48 -11.56 17.60
N GLY A 86 -3.94 -12.72 17.95
CA GLY A 86 -2.61 -12.84 18.56
C GLY A 86 -1.81 -13.97 17.95
N ALA A 87 -0.52 -13.73 17.71
CA ALA A 87 0.43 -14.75 17.27
C ALA A 87 1.77 -14.56 17.99
N LYS A 88 2.44 -15.68 18.32
CA LYS A 88 3.76 -15.64 18.98
C LYS A 88 4.90 -15.21 18.04
N LYS A 89 4.67 -15.29 16.72
CA LYS A 89 5.64 -14.91 15.70
C LYS A 89 5.11 -13.74 14.88
N ASN A 90 4.21 -14.02 13.93
CA ASN A 90 3.77 -13.03 12.94
C ASN A 90 2.26 -13.08 12.77
N ILE A 91 1.66 -11.91 12.56
CA ILE A 91 0.35 -11.75 11.93
C ILE A 91 0.61 -11.15 10.54
N THR A 92 0.08 -11.76 9.49
CA THR A 92 0.25 -11.31 8.10
C THR A 92 -1.12 -11.15 7.47
N LEU A 93 -1.38 -9.95 6.93
CA LEU A 93 -2.61 -9.62 6.22
C LEU A 93 -2.25 -9.30 4.78
N ALA A 94 -2.90 -9.97 3.83
CA ALA A 94 -2.70 -9.76 2.40
C ALA A 94 -4.05 -9.78 1.70
N ALA A 95 -4.27 -8.81 0.82
CA ALA A 95 -5.44 -8.70 -0.04
C ALA A 95 -4.98 -8.32 -1.44
N SER A 96 -5.64 -8.83 -2.48
CA SER A 96 -5.32 -8.51 -3.87
C SER A 96 -5.71 -7.07 -4.24
N GLU A 97 -6.73 -6.53 -3.58
CA GLU A 97 -7.28 -5.22 -3.91
C GLU A 97 -6.99 -4.18 -2.83
N LYS A 98 -7.43 -4.43 -1.58
CA LYS A 98 -7.34 -3.43 -0.51
C LYS A 98 -7.45 -4.04 0.89
N ILE A 99 -6.75 -3.42 1.84
CA ILE A 99 -7.01 -3.55 3.28
C ILE A 99 -7.58 -2.21 3.76
N SER A 100 -8.74 -2.22 4.45
CA SER A 100 -9.39 -1.02 4.98
C SER A 100 -9.54 -1.16 6.50
N ILE A 101 -9.05 -0.17 7.24
CA ILE A 101 -9.13 -0.12 8.71
C ILE A 101 -9.88 1.15 9.10
N PHE A 102 -10.93 1.00 9.90
CA PHE A 102 -11.80 2.09 10.33
C PHE A 102 -12.18 1.91 11.81
N THR A 103 -12.27 3.02 12.52
CA THR A 103 -12.70 3.08 13.93
C THR A 103 -13.61 4.28 14.10
N GLU A 104 -14.71 4.12 14.84
CA GLU A 104 -15.70 5.19 15.02
C GLU A 104 -15.33 6.18 16.13
N THR A 105 -14.75 5.69 17.24
CA THR A 105 -14.63 6.46 18.49
C THR A 105 -13.18 6.71 18.93
N GLU A 106 -12.41 5.64 19.20
CA GLU A 106 -11.13 5.75 19.93
C GLU A 106 -9.89 5.90 19.03
N GLY A 107 -9.96 5.51 17.75
CA GLY A 107 -8.86 5.65 16.79
C GLY A 107 -8.04 4.38 16.59
N ILE A 108 -6.90 4.52 15.90
CA ILE A 108 -5.97 3.43 15.55
C ILE A 108 -4.65 3.65 16.27
N GLU A 109 -4.17 2.63 16.97
CA GLU A 109 -2.86 2.60 17.63
C GLU A 109 -1.94 1.58 16.93
N ALA A 110 -0.74 2.03 16.53
CA ALA A 110 0.29 1.20 15.91
C ALA A 110 1.62 1.37 16.62
N ILE A 111 1.93 0.46 17.56
CA ILE A 111 3.13 0.52 18.40
C ILE A 111 4.08 -0.64 18.07
N VAL A 112 5.36 -0.31 17.86
CA VAL A 112 6.45 -1.27 17.72
C VAL A 112 7.38 -1.13 18.92
N ALA A 113 7.39 -2.11 19.81
CA ALA A 113 8.22 -2.07 21.01
C ALA A 113 9.72 -2.20 20.70
N LYS A 114 10.07 -2.98 19.67
CA LYS A 114 11.43 -3.19 19.17
C LYS A 114 11.39 -3.38 17.66
N GLY A 115 12.26 -2.67 16.95
CA GLY A 115 12.31 -2.68 15.48
C GLY A 115 11.58 -1.49 14.87
N ASP A 116 11.32 -1.59 13.57
CA ASP A 116 10.90 -0.46 12.75
C ASP A 116 9.40 -0.50 12.41
N LEU A 117 8.76 0.66 12.38
CA LEU A 117 7.47 0.85 11.74
C LEU A 117 7.70 1.36 10.31
N ILE A 118 7.37 0.52 9.32
CA ILE A 118 7.57 0.85 7.90
C ILE A 118 6.21 1.06 7.24
N SER A 119 6.01 2.23 6.64
CA SER A 119 4.83 2.54 5.82
C SER A 119 5.29 2.99 4.43
N GLN A 120 4.78 2.32 3.38
CA GLN A 120 5.20 2.54 2.00
C GLN A 120 4.01 2.39 1.04
N ALA A 121 3.93 3.29 0.07
CA ALA A 121 3.11 3.13 -1.13
C ALA A 121 4.07 3.01 -2.33
N GLN A 122 4.23 1.79 -2.86
CA GLN A 122 5.26 1.51 -3.89
C GLN A 122 4.93 2.16 -5.25
N SER A 123 3.65 2.27 -5.58
CA SER A 123 3.16 2.88 -6.82
C SER A 123 2.08 3.93 -6.59
N GLY A 124 1.83 4.29 -5.33
CA GLY A 124 0.72 5.15 -4.91
C GLY A 124 1.18 6.30 -4.03
N ASN A 125 0.22 7.04 -3.47
CA ASN A 125 0.47 8.10 -2.51
C ASN A 125 0.33 7.60 -1.07
N ILE A 126 1.09 8.21 -0.16
CA ILE A 126 0.79 8.19 1.27
C ILE A 126 0.15 9.53 1.61
N GLU A 127 -1.04 9.49 2.20
CA GLU A 127 -1.78 10.67 2.64
C GLU A 127 -2.00 10.60 4.16
N VAL A 128 -1.56 11.65 4.87
CA VAL A 128 -1.71 11.76 6.33
C VAL A 128 -2.43 13.08 6.61
N ILE A 129 -3.69 12.99 7.02
CA ILE A 129 -4.55 14.14 7.31
C ILE A 129 -5.04 14.04 8.74
N ALA A 130 -4.90 15.12 9.50
CA ALA A 130 -5.52 15.28 10.81
C ALA A 130 -6.29 16.60 10.86
N LYS A 131 -7.48 16.59 11.48
CA LYS A 131 -8.25 17.81 11.75
C LYS A 131 -7.57 18.72 12.79
N GLN A 132 -6.84 18.10 13.72
CA GLN A 132 -6.07 18.79 14.76
C GLN A 132 -4.60 18.83 14.35
N ASN A 133 -3.71 18.23 15.15
CA ASN A 133 -2.27 18.31 14.94
C ASN A 133 -1.71 17.02 14.36
N ILE A 134 -0.64 17.17 13.57
CA ILE A 134 0.29 16.08 13.21
C ILE A 134 1.59 16.36 13.95
N SER A 135 2.12 15.38 14.68
CA SER A 135 3.41 15.46 15.36
C SER A 135 4.34 14.35 14.85
N LEU A 136 5.52 14.73 14.39
CA LEU A 136 6.60 13.84 14.00
C LEU A 136 7.82 14.21 14.84
N THR A 137 8.30 13.28 15.66
CA THR A 137 9.37 13.53 16.62
C THR A 137 10.36 12.37 16.62
N SER A 138 11.64 12.69 16.47
CA SER A 138 12.76 11.78 16.78
C SER A 138 13.37 12.21 18.12
N THR A 139 13.52 11.28 19.06
CA THR A 139 13.95 11.59 20.44
C THR A 139 15.45 11.49 20.64
N THR A 140 16.16 10.80 19.75
CA THR A 140 17.60 10.50 19.92
C THR A 140 18.41 10.91 18.69
N GLU A 141 17.90 10.61 17.50
CA GLU A 141 18.61 10.84 16.24
C GLU A 141 17.94 11.99 15.45
N GLY A 142 18.08 11.98 14.11
CA GLY A 142 17.49 12.98 13.24
C GLY A 142 16.12 12.61 12.64
N MET A 143 15.57 13.56 11.88
CA MET A 143 14.48 13.34 10.92
C MET A 143 14.97 13.76 9.54
N THR A 144 14.52 13.07 8.49
CA THR A 144 14.88 13.40 7.11
C THR A 144 13.65 13.37 6.22
N PHE A 145 13.46 14.44 5.46
CA PHE A 145 12.43 14.54 4.44
C PHE A 145 13.13 14.73 3.09
N THR A 146 12.98 13.75 2.20
CA THR A 146 13.59 13.75 0.87
C THR A 146 12.50 13.63 -0.19
N ALA A 147 12.60 14.43 -1.24
CA ALA A 147 11.72 14.35 -2.40
C ALA A 147 12.54 14.41 -3.70
N ALA A 148 12.18 13.60 -4.69
CA ALA A 148 12.88 13.57 -5.98
C ALA A 148 12.66 14.85 -6.80
N LYS A 149 11.51 15.52 -6.62
CA LYS A 149 11.11 16.69 -7.42
C LYS A 149 11.01 17.96 -6.58
N THR A 150 10.12 17.94 -5.60
CA THR A 150 9.77 19.13 -4.82
C THR A 150 9.42 18.76 -3.38
N LEU A 151 9.90 19.55 -2.43
CA LEU A 151 9.48 19.52 -1.04
C LEU A 151 8.91 20.89 -0.67
N THR A 152 7.66 20.94 -0.22
CA THR A 152 6.95 22.20 0.07
C THR A 152 6.32 22.16 1.45
N PHE A 153 6.59 23.17 2.26
CA PHE A 153 5.84 23.48 3.48
C PHE A 153 5.02 24.74 3.23
N THR A 154 3.72 24.71 3.51
CA THR A 154 2.82 25.84 3.26
C THR A 154 1.89 26.08 4.43
N CYS A 155 1.40 27.31 4.54
CA CYS A 155 0.29 27.69 5.39
C CYS A 155 -0.84 28.28 4.53
N ALA A 156 -2.09 28.09 4.95
CA ALA A 156 -3.25 28.68 4.28
C ALA A 156 -3.17 30.21 4.16
N GLY A 157 -2.45 30.87 5.08
CA GLY A 157 -2.16 32.31 5.02
C GLY A 157 -1.11 32.74 3.98
N GLY A 158 -0.64 31.83 3.13
CA GLY A 158 0.23 32.13 1.97
C GLY A 158 1.74 32.09 2.24
N ALA A 159 2.18 31.86 3.49
CA ALA A 159 3.60 31.63 3.78
C ALA A 159 4.02 30.21 3.35
N TYR A 160 5.22 30.08 2.78
CA TYR A 160 5.76 28.78 2.36
C TYR A 160 7.30 28.71 2.31
N ILE A 161 7.79 27.48 2.35
CA ILE A 161 9.18 27.09 2.10
C ILE A 161 9.14 26.02 1.01
N ARG A 162 9.85 26.22 -0.10
CA ARG A 162 9.89 25.27 -1.22
C ARG A 162 11.32 24.94 -1.62
N LEU A 163 11.62 23.65 -1.76
CA LEU A 163 12.89 23.13 -2.29
C LEU A 163 12.59 22.46 -3.64
N SER A 164 13.17 22.96 -4.72
CA SER A 164 12.96 22.44 -6.08
C SER A 164 14.11 22.78 -7.03
N GLY A 165 14.53 21.81 -7.86
CA GLY A 165 15.55 22.04 -8.89
C GLY A 165 16.89 22.60 -8.36
N GLY A 166 17.25 22.29 -7.12
CA GLY A 166 18.44 22.81 -6.44
C GLY A 166 18.26 24.20 -5.79
N ASN A 167 17.08 24.81 -5.89
CA ASN A 167 16.77 26.11 -5.31
C ASN A 167 16.02 25.98 -3.98
N ILE A 168 16.17 26.99 -3.13
CA ILE A 168 15.38 27.20 -1.92
C ILE A 168 14.60 28.50 -2.11
N GLU A 169 13.28 28.44 -1.94
CA GLU A 169 12.37 29.58 -2.06
C GLU A 169 11.62 29.78 -0.74
N LEU A 170 11.72 31.00 -0.21
CA LEU A 170 11.06 31.45 1.01
C LEU A 170 10.12 32.59 0.60
N GLY A 171 8.81 32.37 0.73
CA GLY A 171 7.81 33.36 0.34
C GLY A 171 6.75 33.55 1.43
N CYS A 172 6.38 34.79 1.69
CA CYS A 172 5.24 35.11 2.55
C CYS A 172 4.64 36.49 2.20
N PRO A 173 3.34 36.71 2.45
CA PRO A 173 2.72 38.02 2.30
C PRO A 173 3.16 39.06 3.36
N GLY A 174 3.60 38.59 4.52
CA GLY A 174 4.10 39.43 5.62
C GLY A 174 5.63 39.49 5.69
N ASP A 175 6.14 39.78 6.88
CA ASP A 175 7.58 39.91 7.12
C ASP A 175 8.28 38.56 7.37
N ILE A 176 9.48 38.40 6.81
CA ILE A 176 10.41 37.31 7.19
C ILE A 176 11.29 37.81 8.34
N MET A 177 10.96 37.40 9.57
CA MET A 177 11.75 37.78 10.76
C MET A 177 12.90 36.81 11.01
N MET A 178 14.14 37.27 10.83
CA MET A 178 15.36 36.50 11.07
C MET A 178 16.04 36.94 12.38
N LYS A 179 16.05 36.08 13.40
CA LYS A 179 16.74 36.32 14.69
C LYS A 179 18.00 35.45 14.77
N GLN A 180 19.17 36.04 14.52
CA GLN A 180 20.43 35.30 14.43
C GLN A 180 21.61 36.03 15.08
N SER A 181 22.60 35.29 15.58
CA SER A 181 23.85 35.85 16.09
C SER A 181 24.85 36.20 14.96
N LYS A 182 24.84 35.45 13.84
CA LYS A 182 25.72 35.68 12.70
C LYS A 182 25.10 35.11 11.41
N LEU A 183 25.14 35.89 10.33
CA LEU A 183 24.82 35.46 8.96
C LEU A 183 26.12 35.29 8.17
N LEU A 184 26.37 34.12 7.59
CA LEU A 184 27.55 33.87 6.76
C LEU A 184 27.11 33.45 5.35
N TYR A 185 27.64 34.14 4.34
CA TYR A 185 27.43 33.81 2.93
C TYR A 185 28.75 33.30 2.35
N SER A 186 28.82 32.03 1.96
CA SER A 186 30.07 31.34 1.53
C SER A 186 30.01 30.74 0.12
N GLY A 187 29.01 31.12 -0.67
CA GLY A 187 28.76 30.55 -2.00
C GLY A 187 27.88 29.30 -1.97
N PRO A 188 27.65 28.67 -3.14
CA PRO A 188 26.75 27.51 -3.27
C PRO A 188 27.38 26.23 -2.69
N ALA A 189 26.53 25.36 -2.15
CA ALA A 189 26.88 24.02 -1.69
C ALA A 189 25.84 23.01 -2.18
N SER A 190 26.19 21.72 -2.17
CA SER A 190 25.29 20.63 -2.54
C SER A 190 25.44 19.46 -1.58
N MET A 191 24.33 18.77 -1.32
CA MET A 191 24.27 17.53 -0.55
C MET A 191 23.45 16.53 -1.35
N GLN A 192 24.01 15.36 -1.64
CA GLN A 192 23.33 14.33 -2.39
C GLN A 192 22.57 13.43 -1.41
N SER A 193 21.25 13.31 -1.60
CA SER A 193 20.42 12.39 -0.82
C SER A 193 20.26 11.08 -1.61
N ASN A 194 20.32 9.94 -0.91
CA ASN A 194 20.05 8.65 -1.52
C ASN A 194 18.55 8.39 -1.46
N ILE A 195 17.89 8.41 -2.62
CA ILE A 195 16.45 8.13 -2.72
C ILE A 195 16.30 6.60 -2.85
N PRO A 196 15.56 5.93 -1.95
CA PRO A 196 15.28 4.50 -2.11
C PRO A 196 14.58 4.25 -3.44
N GLU A 197 15.13 3.35 -4.25
CA GLU A 197 14.43 2.84 -5.43
C GLU A 197 13.27 1.96 -4.95
N LEU A 198 12.05 2.43 -5.15
CA LEU A 198 10.86 1.58 -4.99
C LEU A 198 10.77 0.65 -6.21
N PRO A 199 10.18 -0.55 -6.06
CA PRO A 199 9.99 -1.45 -7.18
C PRO A 199 9.12 -0.78 -8.24
N ASP A 200 9.74 -0.31 -9.32
CA ASP A 200 9.01 0.09 -10.50
C ASP A 200 8.55 -1.19 -11.19
N SER A 201 7.23 -1.32 -11.33
CA SER A 201 6.49 -2.47 -11.91
C SER A 201 6.34 -3.72 -11.03
N GLY A 202 5.12 -4.29 -11.07
CA GLY A 202 4.73 -5.48 -10.33
C GLY A 202 5.51 -6.74 -10.71
N PRO A 203 5.13 -7.93 -10.19
CA PRO A 203 5.93 -9.17 -10.24
C PRO A 203 6.23 -9.75 -11.65
N GLN A 204 5.96 -9.01 -12.72
CA GLN A 204 6.28 -9.36 -14.10
C GLN A 204 6.91 -8.20 -14.90
N SER A 205 7.75 -7.38 -14.27
CA SER A 205 8.60 -6.45 -15.03
C SER A 205 9.74 -7.19 -15.69
N MET A 206 9.89 -7.02 -17.01
CA MET A 206 11.05 -7.48 -17.76
C MET A 206 11.83 -6.26 -18.25
N SER A 207 13.04 -6.10 -17.72
CA SER A 207 14.00 -5.10 -18.22
C SER A 207 14.93 -5.75 -19.24
N PHE A 208 15.10 -5.09 -20.39
CA PHE A 208 16.04 -5.51 -21.43
C PHE A 208 17.24 -4.57 -21.44
N MET A 209 18.45 -5.12 -21.35
CA MET A 209 19.68 -4.37 -21.58
C MET A 209 20.33 -4.88 -22.86
N LEU A 210 20.66 -3.94 -23.75
CA LEU A 210 21.40 -4.24 -24.97
C LEU A 210 22.88 -4.03 -24.71
N LEU A 211 23.64 -5.09 -24.90
CA LEU A 211 25.08 -5.09 -24.77
C LEU A 211 25.72 -5.39 -26.13
N ASP A 212 26.86 -4.75 -26.40
CA ASP A 212 27.71 -5.12 -27.52
C ASP A 212 28.39 -6.50 -27.27
N ALA A 213 29.17 -6.97 -28.25
CA ALA A 213 29.87 -8.25 -28.13
C ALA A 213 30.94 -8.28 -27.01
N LEU A 214 31.33 -7.11 -26.49
CA LEU A 214 32.32 -6.93 -25.43
C LEU A 214 31.67 -6.71 -24.04
N GLY A 215 30.33 -6.61 -23.97
CA GLY A 215 29.59 -6.41 -22.73
C GLY A 215 29.38 -4.94 -22.33
N ASN A 216 29.57 -3.99 -23.25
CA ASN A 216 29.27 -2.58 -23.00
C ASN A 216 27.82 -2.27 -23.36
N ALA A 217 27.18 -1.38 -22.59
CA ALA A 217 25.81 -0.94 -22.86
C ALA A 217 25.71 -0.21 -24.21
N ALA A 218 24.63 -0.49 -24.95
CA ALA A 218 24.36 0.17 -26.21
C ALA A 218 24.15 1.69 -26.03
N PRO A 219 24.55 2.53 -27.02
CA PRO A 219 24.36 3.98 -26.94
C PRO A 219 22.88 4.38 -26.82
N SER A 220 22.58 5.42 -26.04
CA SER A 220 21.21 5.94 -25.84
C SER A 220 20.55 6.51 -27.10
N THR A 221 21.33 6.74 -28.17
CA THR A 221 20.86 7.20 -29.48
C THR A 221 20.36 6.08 -30.39
N MET A 222 20.53 4.82 -29.97
CA MET A 222 20.17 3.65 -30.77
C MET A 222 18.66 3.39 -30.73
N LYS A 223 17.99 3.49 -31.88
CA LYS A 223 16.56 3.18 -31.99
C LYS A 223 16.35 1.68 -32.19
N VAL A 224 15.51 1.10 -31.35
CA VAL A 224 15.21 -0.33 -31.38
C VAL A 224 13.70 -0.52 -31.36
N SER A 225 13.20 -1.41 -32.22
CA SER A 225 11.81 -1.84 -32.18
C SER A 225 11.75 -3.26 -31.61
N LEU A 226 10.95 -3.41 -30.54
CA LEU A 226 10.62 -4.72 -30.00
C LEU A 226 9.42 -5.28 -30.75
N LEU A 227 9.59 -6.43 -31.40
CA LEU A 227 8.50 -7.20 -31.98
C LEU A 227 8.25 -8.44 -31.11
N ILE A 228 7.05 -8.55 -30.55
CA ILE A 228 6.64 -9.74 -29.82
C ILE A 228 6.07 -10.72 -30.85
N VAL A 229 6.76 -11.85 -31.07
CA VAL A 229 6.30 -12.88 -32.00
C VAL A 229 5.62 -14.00 -31.20
N ASN A 230 4.35 -14.24 -31.51
CA ASN A 230 3.62 -15.41 -31.01
C ASN A 230 3.65 -16.52 -32.06
N GLN A 231 4.37 -17.60 -31.78
CA GLN A 231 4.19 -18.86 -32.50
C GLN A 231 3.86 -19.98 -31.51
N LYS A 232 2.65 -20.55 -31.63
CA LYS A 232 2.20 -21.77 -30.94
C LYS A 232 2.72 -21.90 -29.50
N ASN A 233 2.34 -20.98 -28.62
CA ASN A 233 2.67 -20.97 -27.18
C ASN A 233 4.16 -20.80 -26.82
N LYS A 234 4.96 -20.17 -27.68
CA LYS A 234 6.29 -19.65 -27.31
C LYS A 234 6.36 -18.16 -27.61
N TYR A 235 6.54 -17.34 -26.57
CA TYR A 235 6.84 -15.92 -26.71
C TYR A 235 8.31 -15.77 -27.10
N GLY A 236 8.57 -15.29 -28.31
CA GLY A 236 9.91 -14.88 -28.76
C GLY A 236 9.97 -13.37 -28.87
N VAL A 237 10.98 -12.74 -28.27
CA VAL A 237 11.29 -11.33 -28.49
C VAL A 237 12.24 -11.22 -29.67
N LEU A 238 11.79 -10.63 -30.77
CA LEU A 238 12.63 -10.36 -31.93
C LEU A 238 13.01 -8.87 -31.92
N LEU A 239 14.30 -8.57 -31.83
CA LEU A 239 14.81 -7.20 -31.98
C LEU A 239 15.11 -6.91 -33.44
N LEU A 240 14.46 -5.89 -34.00
CA LEU A 240 14.77 -5.33 -35.31
C LEU A 240 15.39 -3.95 -35.11
N MET A 241 16.60 -3.76 -35.65
CA MET A 241 17.24 -2.45 -35.72
C MET A 241 16.83 -1.77 -37.01
N MET A 242 16.19 -0.62 -36.90
CA MET A 242 15.81 0.21 -38.05
C MET A 242 16.81 1.34 -38.21
N GLU A 243 18.03 1.03 -38.69
CA GLU A 243 18.82 1.90 -39.57
C GLU A 243 20.19 1.27 -39.88
N SER A 244 20.43 1.06 -41.18
CA SER A 244 21.65 0.57 -41.82
C SER A 244 21.95 -0.94 -41.71
N GLN A 245 22.18 -1.54 -42.89
CA GLN A 245 22.63 -2.91 -43.12
C GLN A 245 23.95 -3.18 -42.40
N VAL A 246 23.89 -3.55 -41.12
CA VAL A 246 24.99 -4.19 -40.42
C VAL A 246 24.59 -5.63 -40.18
N VAL A 247 25.25 -6.54 -40.90
CA VAL A 247 25.18 -7.99 -40.69
C VAL A 247 25.63 -8.27 -39.25
N LEU A 248 24.67 -8.40 -38.34
CA LEU A 248 24.92 -8.51 -36.91
C LEU A 248 24.91 -9.97 -36.49
N ASN A 249 26.04 -10.63 -36.74
CA ASN A 249 26.25 -12.01 -36.30
C ASN A 249 26.65 -12.11 -34.81
N ARG A 250 26.60 -11.01 -34.04
CA ARG A 250 27.21 -10.92 -32.69
C ARG A 250 26.55 -9.91 -31.71
N LEU A 251 25.22 -9.82 -31.62
CA LEU A 251 24.58 -9.18 -30.45
C LEU A 251 24.06 -10.25 -29.48
N LYS A 252 24.36 -10.12 -28.18
CA LYS A 252 23.81 -10.99 -27.14
C LYS A 252 22.75 -10.21 -26.36
N VAL A 253 21.50 -10.66 -26.43
CA VAL A 253 20.44 -10.17 -25.54
C VAL A 253 20.52 -10.95 -24.24
N LYS A 254 20.72 -10.25 -23.12
CA LYS A 254 20.70 -10.84 -21.78
C LYS A 254 19.37 -10.50 -21.14
N ILE A 255 18.55 -11.52 -20.89
CA ILE A 255 17.25 -11.38 -20.24
C ILE A 255 17.49 -11.46 -18.73
N PHE A 256 17.02 -10.45 -18.01
CA PHE A 256 16.95 -10.48 -16.55
C PHE A 256 15.47 -10.58 -16.18
N MET A 257 15.09 -11.69 -15.52
CA MET A 257 13.85 -11.75 -14.75
C MET A 257 14.20 -11.30 -13.33
N GLN A 258 13.51 -10.29 -12.82
CA GLN A 258 13.48 -9.97 -11.39
C GLN A 258 12.27 -10.63 -10.76
#